data_AF-A0A626FBP1-F1
#
_entry.id   AF-A0A626FBP1-F1
#
_cell.length_a   1.000
_cell.length_b   1.000
_cell.length_c   1.000
_cell.angle_alpha   90.00
_cell.angle_beta   90.00
_cell.angle_gamma   90.00
#
_symmetry.space_group_name_H-M   'P 1'
#
loop_
_entity.id
_entity.type
_entity.pdbx_description
1 polymer ?
#
loop_
_entity_poly.entity_id
_entity_poly.type
_entity_poly.pdbx_seq_one_letter_code
_entity_poly.pdbx_strand_id
1 'polypeptide(L)'
;MKNEKPYAGLLKPEHLYSMLRAYIIEHAPFALSTVVVSDVINAYMGRNSGYPFLMSDDLPPKFSGKGFEIFGAYKNTENESTLIENSAAWTCCKLTYLETEDDVNTFNEALNAMMRWMYATEYLIKDECGYLPTQKLFSELTLKIKREYGDN
;
A
#
# COMPACT_ATOMS: atom_id res chain seq x y z
N MET A 1 9.88 -21.78 -19.96
CA MET A 1 8.91 -21.92 -18.86
C MET A 1 8.04 -20.67 -18.85
N LYS A 2 6.72 -20.80 -18.69
CA LYS A 2 5.80 -19.66 -18.71
C LYS A 2 6.11 -18.79 -17.48
N ASN A 3 6.58 -17.56 -17.71
CA ASN A 3 6.73 -16.54 -16.68
C ASN A 3 5.32 -16.08 -16.28
N GLU A 4 4.70 -16.79 -15.35
CA GLU A 4 3.49 -16.32 -14.69
C GLU A 4 3.87 -15.12 -13.84
N LYS A 5 3.39 -13.93 -14.22
CA LYS A 5 3.70 -12.69 -13.52
C LYS A 5 3.03 -12.71 -12.14
N PRO A 6 3.78 -12.69 -11.03
CA PRO A 6 3.28 -13.10 -9.72
C PRO A 6 2.44 -12.03 -8.98
N TYR A 7 2.46 -10.77 -9.40
CA TYR A 7 2.10 -9.63 -8.53
C TYR A 7 0.65 -9.62 -8.03
N ALA A 8 -0.32 -9.95 -8.89
CA ALA A 8 -1.72 -10.03 -8.48
C ALA A 8 -1.99 -11.16 -7.46
N GLY A 9 -1.06 -12.11 -7.31
CA GLY A 9 -1.09 -13.16 -6.28
C GLY A 9 -0.17 -12.91 -5.07
N LEU A 10 0.75 -11.93 -5.13
CA LEU A 10 1.68 -11.62 -4.04
C LEU A 10 1.02 -10.82 -2.90
N LEU A 11 0.08 -9.94 -3.25
CA LEU A 11 -0.64 -9.11 -2.30
C LEU A 11 -2.14 -9.43 -2.37
N LYS A 12 -2.71 -9.73 -1.20
CA LYS A 12 -4.14 -10.01 -1.08
C LYS A 12 -4.93 -8.69 -1.14
N PRO A 13 -6.24 -8.74 -1.46
CA PRO A 13 -7.09 -7.55 -1.48
C PRO A 13 -7.03 -6.74 -0.17
N GLU A 14 -6.86 -7.39 0.99
CA GLU A 14 -6.77 -6.70 2.27
C GLU A 14 -5.49 -5.84 2.39
N HIS A 15 -4.42 -6.21 1.69
CA HIS A 15 -3.19 -5.42 1.64
C HIS A 15 -3.40 -4.18 0.79
N LEU A 16 -4.04 -4.32 -0.38
CA LEU A 16 -4.39 -3.19 -1.25
C LEU A 16 -5.33 -2.21 -0.54
N TYR A 17 -6.34 -2.73 0.17
CA TYR A 17 -7.21 -1.92 1.02
C TYR A 17 -6.41 -1.14 2.07
N SER A 18 -5.52 -1.83 2.81
CA SER A 18 -4.71 -1.22 3.86
C SER A 18 -3.76 -0.14 3.30
N MET A 19 -3.17 -0.38 2.13
CA MET A 19 -2.28 0.55 1.44
C MET A 19 -3.03 1.82 0.99
N LEU A 20 -4.13 1.67 0.26
CA LEU A 20 -4.94 2.81 -0.18
C LEU A 20 -5.51 3.59 0.99
N ARG A 21 -5.99 2.89 2.00
CA ARG A 21 -6.50 3.53 3.20
C ARG A 21 -5.42 4.39 3.88
N ALA A 22 -4.20 3.88 4.02
CA ALA A 22 -3.09 4.63 4.60
C ALA A 22 -2.76 5.89 3.78
N TYR A 23 -2.77 5.79 2.46
CA TYR A 23 -2.56 6.91 1.53
C TYR A 23 -3.68 7.96 1.61
N ILE A 24 -4.94 7.54 1.60
CA ILE A 24 -6.10 8.43 1.64
C ILE A 24 -6.18 9.19 2.95
N ILE A 25 -5.87 8.53 4.08
CA ILE A 25 -5.82 9.18 5.39
C ILE A 25 -4.72 10.24 5.46
N GLU A 26 -3.58 10.01 4.80
CA GLU A 26 -2.48 10.98 4.74
C GLU A 26 -2.88 12.27 4.01
N HIS A 27 -3.79 12.16 3.03
CA HIS A 27 -4.25 13.27 2.21
C HIS A 27 -5.62 13.82 2.63
N ALA A 28 -6.19 13.33 3.73
CA ALA A 28 -7.44 13.87 4.25
C ALA A 28 -7.28 15.35 4.66
N PRO A 29 -8.30 16.21 4.45
CA PRO A 29 -9.63 15.95 3.90
C PRO A 29 -9.75 16.26 2.39
N PHE A 30 -8.64 16.22 1.64
CA PHE A 30 -8.62 16.66 0.24
C PHE A 30 -9.08 15.56 -0.73
N ALA A 31 -9.66 15.99 -1.86
CA ALA A 31 -10.11 15.08 -2.91
C ALA A 31 -8.94 14.48 -3.67
N LEU A 32 -9.00 13.17 -3.92
CA LEU A 32 -7.98 12.42 -4.66
C LEU A 32 -8.49 12.11 -6.07
N SER A 33 -7.85 12.71 -7.07
CA SER A 33 -8.16 12.51 -8.49
C SER A 33 -7.22 11.50 -9.16
N THR A 34 -6.00 11.36 -8.64
CA THR A 34 -4.97 10.44 -9.14
C THR A 34 -4.35 9.63 -8.01
N VAL A 35 -4.25 8.32 -8.21
CA VAL A 35 -3.53 7.41 -7.32
C VAL A 35 -2.19 7.11 -7.95
N VAL A 36 -1.11 7.60 -7.35
CA VAL A 36 0.25 7.28 -7.79
C VAL A 36 0.74 6.10 -6.96
N VAL A 37 1.24 5.06 -7.62
CA VAL A 37 1.69 3.81 -6.97
C VAL A 37 2.79 4.08 -5.95
N SER A 38 3.76 4.93 -6.30
CA SER A 38 4.86 5.32 -5.43
C SER A 38 4.34 6.00 -4.15
N ASP A 39 3.44 6.98 -4.28
CA ASP A 39 2.87 7.69 -3.13
C ASP A 39 2.10 6.77 -2.19
N VAL A 40 1.32 5.84 -2.75
CA VAL A 40 0.60 4.84 -1.95
C VAL A 40 1.57 3.95 -1.18
N ILE A 41 2.61 3.46 -1.84
CA ILE A 41 3.64 2.61 -1.24
C ILE A 41 4.41 3.36 -0.16
N ASN A 42 4.82 4.60 -0.43
CA ASN A 42 5.59 5.43 0.48
C ASN A 42 4.76 5.74 1.74
N ALA A 43 3.50 6.14 1.59
CA ALA A 43 2.59 6.40 2.71
C ALA A 43 2.35 5.14 3.56
N TYR A 44 2.07 4.01 2.91
CA TYR A 44 1.83 2.75 3.61
C TYR A 44 3.08 2.26 4.35
N MET A 45 4.23 2.23 3.69
CA MET A 45 5.48 1.76 4.29
C MET A 45 5.98 2.69 5.39
N GLY A 46 5.84 4.01 5.23
CA GLY A 46 6.14 4.98 6.28
C GLY A 46 5.35 4.69 7.56
N ARG A 47 4.03 4.44 7.43
CA ARG A 47 3.17 4.06 8.57
C ARG A 47 3.50 2.69 9.14
N ASN A 48 3.64 1.67 8.27
CA ASN A 48 3.79 0.28 8.69
C ASN A 48 5.17 -0.01 9.32
N SER A 49 6.21 0.67 8.84
CA SER A 49 7.58 0.42 9.28
C SER A 49 8.10 1.42 10.31
N GLY A 50 7.50 2.61 10.41
CA GLY A 50 8.01 3.71 11.23
C GLY A 50 9.29 4.35 10.68
N TYR A 51 9.72 3.98 9.46
CA TYR A 51 10.91 4.51 8.82
C TYR A 51 10.57 5.08 7.43
N PRO A 52 11.32 6.09 6.96
CA PRO A 52 11.19 6.56 5.58
C PRO A 52 11.47 5.43 4.59
N PHE A 53 10.52 5.23 3.67
CA PHE A 53 10.62 4.31 2.54
C PHE A 53 10.19 5.07 1.30
N LEU A 54 11.06 5.14 0.31
CA LEU A 54 10.88 5.94 -0.89
C LEU A 54 11.03 5.07 -2.13
N MET A 55 9.94 4.91 -2.86
CA MET A 55 9.88 4.42 -4.22
C MET A 55 9.80 5.61 -5.18
N SER A 56 10.62 5.63 -6.21
CA SER A 56 10.55 6.61 -7.30
C SER A 56 9.48 6.26 -8.34
N ASP A 57 9.07 7.24 -9.15
CA ASP A 57 8.22 7.01 -10.33
C ASP A 57 9.00 6.51 -11.57
N ASP A 58 10.33 6.34 -11.47
CA ASP A 58 11.15 5.75 -12.54
C ASP A 58 10.68 4.33 -12.91
N LEU A 59 10.96 3.90 -14.15
CA LEU A 59 10.77 2.54 -14.63
C LEU A 59 12.11 1.96 -15.12
N PRO A 60 12.71 0.96 -14.44
CA PRO A 60 12.24 0.31 -13.21
C PRO A 60 12.24 1.25 -11.98
N PRO A 61 11.35 1.03 -11.00
CA PRO A 61 11.34 1.81 -9.77
C PRO A 61 12.65 1.67 -8.99
N LYS A 62 13.13 2.78 -8.46
CA LYS A 62 14.24 2.81 -7.49
C LYS A 62 13.68 2.94 -6.09
N PHE A 63 14.27 2.17 -5.18
CA PHE A 63 13.89 2.17 -3.76
C PHE A 63 15.02 2.74 -2.91
N SER A 64 14.67 3.55 -1.92
CA SER A 64 15.61 4.20 -1.01
C SER A 64 14.98 4.52 0.35
N GLY A 65 15.78 5.06 1.26
CA GLY A 65 15.36 5.40 2.62
C GLY A 65 15.67 4.31 3.63
N LYS A 66 15.70 4.69 4.91
CA LYS A 66 16.11 3.82 6.02
C LYS A 66 15.28 2.55 6.13
N GLY A 67 13.98 2.62 5.81
CA GLY A 67 13.13 1.43 5.77
C GLY A 67 13.61 0.42 4.72
N PHE A 68 13.94 0.89 3.52
CA PHE A 68 14.46 0.03 2.46
C PHE A 68 15.85 -0.54 2.80
N GLU A 69 16.74 0.25 3.41
CA GLU A 69 18.05 -0.24 3.86
C GLU A 69 17.94 -1.39 4.87
N ILE A 70 17.00 -1.28 5.81
CA ILE A 70 16.79 -2.30 6.86
C ILE A 70 16.10 -3.55 6.27
N PHE A 71 15.05 -3.35 5.48
CA PHE A 71 14.14 -4.43 5.09
C PHE A 71 14.39 -4.98 3.68
N GLY A 72 14.96 -4.19 2.77
CA GLY A 72 15.30 -4.63 1.41
C GLY A 72 16.41 -5.67 1.39
N ALA A 73 17.26 -5.70 2.43
CA ALA A 73 18.33 -6.68 2.58
C ALA A 73 17.84 -8.14 2.69
N TYR A 74 16.55 -8.36 3.01
CA TYR A 74 15.98 -9.71 3.07
C TYR A 74 15.65 -10.28 1.69
N LYS A 75 15.49 -9.43 0.66
CA LYS A 75 15.11 -9.86 -0.70
C LYS A 75 16.13 -10.85 -1.26
N ASN A 76 15.64 -11.95 -1.84
CA ASN A 76 16.45 -13.01 -2.44
C ASN A 76 17.43 -13.71 -1.47
N THR A 77 17.15 -13.66 -0.17
CA THR A 77 17.92 -14.41 0.84
C THR A 77 17.13 -15.60 1.36
N GLU A 78 17.80 -16.58 1.98
CA GLU A 78 17.13 -17.71 2.65
C GLU A 78 16.12 -17.24 3.72
N ASN A 79 16.40 -16.09 4.34
CA ASN A 79 15.57 -15.48 5.38
C ASN A 79 14.29 -14.84 4.82
N GLU A 80 14.16 -14.60 3.51
CA GLU A 80 12.91 -14.06 2.96
C GLU A 80 11.73 -15.01 3.22
N SER A 81 12.00 -16.32 3.14
CA SER A 81 10.98 -17.36 3.31
C SER A 81 10.45 -17.48 4.74
N THR A 82 11.18 -16.92 5.71
CA THR A 82 10.85 -16.97 7.14
C THR A 82 10.22 -15.68 7.66
N LEU A 83 10.08 -14.66 6.80
CA LEU A 83 9.46 -13.38 7.16
C LEU A 83 7.99 -13.59 7.55
N ILE A 84 7.60 -12.98 8.65
CA ILE A 84 6.21 -12.95 9.12
C ILE A 84 5.37 -12.21 8.07
N GLU A 85 4.32 -12.85 7.57
CA GLU A 85 3.38 -12.24 6.62
C GLU A 85 2.84 -10.92 7.19
N ASN A 86 2.75 -9.89 6.35
CA ASN A 86 2.33 -8.52 6.71
C ASN A 86 3.31 -7.71 7.58
N SER A 87 4.45 -8.28 7.98
CA SER A 87 5.51 -7.48 8.60
C SER A 87 6.08 -6.44 7.63
N ALA A 88 6.65 -5.37 8.15
CA ALA A 88 7.33 -4.35 7.33
C ALA A 88 8.40 -4.97 6.42
N ALA A 89 9.15 -5.96 6.91
CA ALA A 89 10.14 -6.69 6.12
C ALA A 89 9.50 -7.47 4.95
N TRP A 90 8.42 -8.20 5.23
CA TRP A 90 7.70 -8.98 4.22
C TRP A 90 7.12 -8.06 3.14
N THR A 91 6.43 -6.99 3.53
CA THR A 91 5.81 -6.08 2.56
C THR A 91 6.85 -5.33 1.74
N CYS A 92 7.96 -4.90 2.37
CA CYS A 92 9.10 -4.33 1.65
C CYS A 92 9.58 -5.28 0.54
N CYS A 93 9.83 -6.54 0.85
CA CYS A 93 10.27 -7.52 -0.14
C CYS A 93 9.24 -7.64 -1.29
N LYS A 94 7.95 -7.79 -0.98
CA LYS A 94 6.89 -7.91 -2.01
C LYS A 94 6.82 -6.71 -2.94
N LEU A 95 6.93 -5.50 -2.40
CA LEU A 95 6.88 -4.27 -3.19
C LEU A 95 8.13 -4.09 -4.06
N THR A 96 9.30 -4.51 -3.58
CA THR A 96 10.56 -4.40 -4.34
C THR A 96 10.68 -5.37 -5.51
N TYR A 97 9.72 -6.30 -5.69
CA TYR A 97 9.62 -7.08 -6.91
C TYR A 97 8.97 -6.29 -8.05
N LEU A 98 8.33 -5.13 -7.81
CA LEU A 98 7.82 -4.28 -8.89
C LEU A 98 9.01 -3.72 -9.69
N GLU A 99 9.42 -4.42 -10.74
CA GLU A 99 10.63 -4.15 -11.51
C GLU A 99 10.34 -3.75 -12.96
N THR A 100 9.12 -3.96 -13.45
CA THR A 100 8.74 -3.61 -14.82
C THR A 100 7.56 -2.66 -14.89
N GLU A 101 7.42 -1.98 -16.02
CA GLU A 101 6.25 -1.14 -16.31
C GLU A 101 4.93 -1.91 -16.18
N ASP A 102 4.89 -3.15 -16.66
CA ASP A 102 3.72 -4.00 -16.56
C ASP A 102 3.36 -4.36 -15.11
N ASP A 103 4.37 -4.53 -14.26
CA ASP A 103 4.17 -4.80 -12.83
C ASP A 103 3.53 -3.58 -12.14
N VAL A 104 4.05 -2.39 -12.42
CA VAL A 104 3.52 -1.12 -11.90
C VAL A 104 2.10 -0.87 -12.41
N ASN A 105 1.86 -1.09 -13.71
CA ASN A 105 0.53 -0.93 -14.30
C ASN A 105 -0.48 -1.92 -13.70
N THR A 106 -0.12 -3.19 -13.57
CA THR A 106 -0.96 -4.21 -12.93
C THR A 106 -1.29 -3.83 -11.49
N PHE A 107 -0.30 -3.36 -10.74
CA PHE A 107 -0.50 -2.92 -9.36
C PHE A 107 -1.42 -1.68 -9.28
N ASN A 108 -1.24 -0.72 -10.18
CA ASN A 108 -2.11 0.45 -10.29
C ASN A 108 -3.56 0.06 -10.62
N GLU A 109 -3.77 -0.89 -11.54
CA GLU A 109 -5.11 -1.41 -11.84
C GLU A 109 -5.77 -2.04 -10.61
N ALA A 110 -5.00 -2.80 -9.83
CA ALA A 110 -5.48 -3.42 -8.60
C ALA A 110 -5.85 -2.37 -7.52
N LEU A 111 -5.03 -1.32 -7.36
CA LEU A 111 -5.36 -0.18 -6.51
C LEU A 111 -6.64 0.53 -6.98
N ASN A 112 -6.77 0.77 -8.29
CA ASN A 112 -7.97 1.40 -8.85
C ASN A 112 -9.22 0.53 -8.64
N ALA A 113 -9.11 -0.80 -8.76
CA ALA A 113 -10.19 -1.72 -8.44
C ALA A 113 -10.61 -1.63 -6.95
N MET A 114 -9.63 -1.57 -6.05
CA MET A 114 -9.90 -1.40 -4.61
C MET A 114 -10.51 -0.03 -4.30
N MET A 115 -10.05 1.06 -4.93
CA MET A 115 -10.68 2.38 -4.78
C MET A 115 -12.14 2.39 -5.22
N ARG A 116 -12.46 1.73 -6.34
CA ARG A 116 -13.85 1.54 -6.79
C ARG A 116 -14.67 0.72 -5.79
N TRP A 117 -14.09 -0.33 -5.20
CA TRP A 117 -14.75 -1.10 -4.15
C TRP A 117 -15.02 -0.26 -2.90
N MET A 118 -14.06 0.55 -2.45
CA MET A 118 -14.21 1.45 -1.30
C MET A 118 -15.31 2.49 -1.53
N TYR A 119 -15.46 2.99 -2.77
CA TYR A 119 -16.58 3.84 -3.15
C TYR A 119 -17.92 3.09 -3.11
N ALA A 120 -18.00 1.91 -3.73
CA ALA A 120 -19.22 1.10 -3.73
C ALA A 120 -19.68 0.66 -2.33
N THR A 121 -18.76 0.66 -1.36
CA THR A 121 -19.00 0.32 0.04
C THR A 121 -18.99 1.56 0.95
N GLU A 122 -19.12 2.76 0.41
CA GLU A 122 -19.32 4.03 1.13
C GLU A 122 -18.17 4.45 2.07
N TYR A 123 -16.98 3.87 1.92
CA TYR A 123 -15.75 4.39 2.55
C TYR A 123 -15.27 5.67 1.89
N LEU A 124 -15.59 5.83 0.60
CA LEU A 124 -15.32 7.03 -0.18
C LEU A 124 -16.63 7.56 -0.76
N ILE A 125 -16.72 8.87 -0.92
CA ILE A 125 -17.69 9.53 -1.80
C ILE A 125 -16.93 10.09 -3.01
N LYS A 126 -17.64 10.25 -4.12
CA LYS A 126 -17.08 10.81 -5.35
C LYS A 126 -17.86 12.07 -5.72
N ASP A 127 -17.14 13.13 -6.02
CA ASP A 127 -17.68 14.36 -6.62
C ASP A 127 -16.94 14.69 -7.94
N GLU A 128 -17.13 15.90 -8.45
CA GLU A 128 -16.50 16.38 -9.68
C GLU A 128 -14.97 16.52 -9.54
N CYS A 129 -14.45 16.63 -8.31
CA CYS A 129 -13.04 16.88 -8.00
C CYS A 129 -12.25 15.60 -7.67
N GLY A 130 -12.93 14.49 -7.34
CA GLY A 130 -12.28 13.19 -7.11
C GLY A 130 -12.97 12.36 -6.04
N TYR A 131 -12.20 11.52 -5.34
CA TYR A 131 -12.65 10.73 -4.20
C TYR A 131 -12.32 11.41 -2.88
N LEU A 132 -13.32 11.54 -2.02
CA LEU A 132 -13.18 12.05 -0.66
C LEU A 132 -13.43 10.95 0.37
N PRO A 133 -12.64 10.89 1.46
CA PRO A 133 -12.87 9.94 2.54
C PRO A 133 -14.16 10.27 3.31
N THR A 134 -14.93 9.24 3.66
CA THR A 134 -16.11 9.39 4.52
C THR A 134 -15.76 9.19 5.99
N GLN A 135 -16.68 9.60 6.88
CA GLN A 135 -16.56 9.33 8.31
C GLN A 135 -16.42 7.81 8.60
N LYS A 136 -17.04 6.95 7.78
CA LYS A 136 -16.94 5.48 7.90
C LYS A 136 -15.49 5.01 7.82
N LEU A 137 -14.69 5.54 6.88
CA LEU A 137 -13.28 5.20 6.72
C LEU A 137 -12.43 5.61 7.93
N PHE A 138 -12.70 6.81 8.46
CA PHE A 138 -12.01 7.32 9.64
C PHE A 138 -12.41 6.57 10.93
N SER A 139 -13.69 6.24 11.10
CA SER A 139 -14.18 5.55 12.29
C SER A 139 -13.64 4.12 12.44
N GLU A 140 -13.32 3.43 11.36
CA GLU A 140 -12.59 2.15 11.44
C GLU A 140 -11.18 2.29 12.03
N LEU A 141 -10.54 3.47 11.90
CA LEU A 141 -9.25 3.75 12.53
C LEU A 141 -9.39 3.72 14.05
N THR A 142 -10.45 4.34 14.55
CA THR A 142 -10.73 4.49 15.98
C THR A 142 -11.12 3.15 16.62
N LEU A 143 -11.89 2.30 15.91
CA LEU A 143 -12.30 0.99 16.44
C LEU A 143 -11.16 -0.02 16.53
N LYS A 144 -10.18 0.03 15.62
CA LYS A 144 -8.99 -0.84 15.68
C LYS A 144 -8.06 -0.43 16.84
N ILE A 145 -7.81 0.88 17.01
CA ILE A 145 -7.02 1.40 18.13
C ILE A 145 -7.69 1.08 19.47
N LYS A 146 -9.00 1.27 19.60
CA LYS A 146 -9.75 0.91 20.82
C LYS A 146 -9.73 -0.60 21.13
N ARG A 147 -9.78 -1.46 20.10
CA ARG A 147 -9.68 -2.91 20.29
C ARG A 147 -8.28 -3.37 20.70
N GLU A 148 -7.24 -2.74 20.16
CA GLU A 148 -5.85 -3.13 20.39
C GLU A 148 -5.25 -2.51 21.67
N TYR A 149 -5.76 -1.35 22.11
CA TYR A 149 -5.19 -0.60 23.23
C TYR A 149 -6.18 -0.26 24.35
N GLY A 150 -7.45 -0.66 24.22
CA GLY A 150 -8.51 -0.34 25.20
C GLY A 150 -9.01 1.10 25.11
N ASP A 151 -10.19 1.35 25.69
CA ASP A 151 -10.64 2.71 25.98
C ASP A 151 -9.75 3.24 27.12
N ASN A 152 -8.88 4.21 26.83
CA ASN A 152 -8.20 4.99 27.89
C ASN A 152 -9.22 5.74 28.74
#